data_AF-A0A0A7FYN8-F1
#
_entry.id   AF-A0A0A7FYN8-F1
#
_cell.length_a   1.000
_cell.length_b   1.000
_cell.length_c   1.000
_cell.angle_alpha   90.00
_cell.angle_beta   90.00
_cell.angle_gamma   90.00
#
_symmetry.space_group_name_H-M   'P 1'
#
loop_
_entity.id
_entity.type
_entity.pdbx_description
1 polymer ?
#
loop_
_entity_poly.entity_id
_entity_poly.type
_entity_poly.pdbx_seq_one_letter_code
_entity_poly.pdbx_strand_id
1 'polypeptide(L)'
;MKNIFKILILSLSLLLITGTVGDAKEIAPPNVELQGNAEGIVYIPGDEPFLEFKGIVPGDKIKRRLVLSNKFTDSYEIFIRAERISEKEEYDLLEKLMMKIEHNDGTLHEGDATGEYSIKENVSLGKINPGESKKLVAEVELDGKSTGNEYKNKSGEVKWIFTAVRTPSEDKATGGDTSNNNQSNNNSSGINSSSKPPKTGDNGILGYLIVIVSCFIVFKVINRKGRKA
;
A
#
# COMPACT_ATOMS: atom_id res chain seq x y z
N MET A 1 -27.13 -20.05 -45.01
CA MET A 1 -26.68 -18.75 -44.44
C MET A 1 -27.22 -18.47 -43.03
N LYS A 2 -28.52 -18.63 -42.74
CA LYS A 2 -29.10 -18.33 -41.39
C LYS A 2 -28.46 -19.09 -40.22
N ASN A 3 -28.03 -20.34 -40.43
CA ASN A 3 -27.44 -21.15 -39.35
C ASN A 3 -25.95 -20.81 -39.12
N ILE A 4 -25.24 -20.42 -40.18
CA ILE A 4 -23.83 -19.96 -40.10
C ILE A 4 -23.76 -18.64 -39.35
N PHE A 5 -24.70 -17.71 -39.60
CA PHE A 5 -24.75 -16.44 -38.88
C PHE A 5 -25.03 -16.61 -37.38
N LYS A 6 -25.83 -17.61 -36.99
CA LYS A 6 -26.07 -17.94 -35.57
C LYS A 6 -24.82 -18.51 -34.89
N ILE A 7 -24.08 -19.37 -35.59
CA ILE A 7 -22.82 -19.95 -35.08
C ILE A 7 -21.77 -18.85 -34.90
N LEU A 8 -21.70 -17.89 -35.81
CA LEU A 8 -20.76 -16.77 -35.76
C LEU A 8 -21.09 -15.79 -34.62
N ILE A 9 -22.38 -15.53 -34.37
CA ILE A 9 -22.82 -14.74 -33.21
C ILE A 9 -22.52 -15.47 -31.89
N LEU A 10 -22.73 -16.79 -31.84
CA LEU A 10 -22.46 -17.58 -30.64
C LEU A 10 -20.94 -17.61 -30.33
N SER A 11 -20.09 -17.78 -31.35
CA SER A 11 -18.63 -17.75 -31.17
C SER A 11 -18.12 -16.37 -30.76
N LEU A 12 -18.69 -15.29 -31.32
CA LEU A 12 -18.32 -13.92 -30.95
C LEU A 12 -18.76 -13.58 -29.52
N SER A 13 -19.91 -14.10 -29.07
CA SER A 13 -20.37 -13.95 -27.68
C SER A 13 -19.52 -14.70 -26.66
N LEU A 14 -18.93 -15.84 -27.06
CA LEU A 14 -18.05 -16.63 -26.19
C LEU A 14 -16.64 -15.99 -26.09
N LEU A 15 -16.18 -15.33 -27.15
CA LEU A 15 -14.91 -14.59 -27.17
C LEU A 15 -14.92 -13.34 -26.28
N LEU A 16 -16.09 -12.75 -26.04
CA LEU A 16 -16.26 -11.57 -25.18
C LEU A 16 -16.17 -11.88 -23.68
N ILE A 17 -16.16 -13.17 -23.28
CA ILE A 17 -16.10 -13.60 -21.88
C ILE A 17 -14.65 -13.78 -21.40
N THR A 18 -13.68 -13.92 -22.31
CA THR A 18 -12.26 -14.09 -21.97
C THR A 18 -11.53 -12.76 -22.08
N GLY A 19 -11.64 -11.92 -21.04
CA GLY A 19 -10.99 -10.61 -21.08
C GLY A 19 -11.04 -9.81 -19.79
N THR A 20 -11.20 -10.44 -18.63
CA THR A 20 -10.76 -9.79 -17.38
C THR A 20 -9.42 -10.40 -17.05
N VAL A 21 -8.34 -9.65 -17.34
CA VAL A 21 -7.05 -9.89 -16.68
C VAL A 21 -7.35 -9.78 -15.18
N GLY A 22 -7.45 -10.93 -14.52
CA GLY A 22 -7.48 -10.98 -13.08
C GLY A 22 -6.09 -10.56 -12.63
N ASP A 23 -5.90 -9.26 -12.37
CA ASP A 23 -4.85 -8.81 -11.48
C ASP A 23 -5.21 -9.36 -10.10
N ALA A 24 -4.85 -10.62 -9.85
CA ALA A 24 -4.65 -11.08 -8.50
C ALA A 24 -3.49 -10.25 -7.96
N LYS A 25 -3.84 -9.11 -7.36
CA LYS A 25 -2.91 -8.27 -6.63
C LYS A 25 -2.58 -9.01 -5.33
N GLU A 26 -1.86 -10.12 -5.46
CA GLU A 26 -1.22 -10.75 -4.31
C GLU A 26 -0.08 -9.81 -3.91
N ILE A 27 -0.46 -8.82 -3.10
CA ILE A 27 0.49 -7.93 -2.46
C ILE A 27 1.23 -8.82 -1.47
N ALA A 28 2.43 -9.28 -1.84
CA ALA A 28 3.32 -9.93 -0.89
C ALA A 28 3.35 -9.11 0.42
N PRO A 29 3.28 -9.77 1.59
CA PRO A 29 3.25 -9.10 2.86
C PRO A 29 4.46 -8.15 2.99
N PRO A 30 4.35 -7.07 3.77
CA PRO A 30 5.51 -6.23 4.05
C PRO A 30 6.62 -7.07 4.70
N ASN A 31 7.88 -6.81 4.33
CA ASN A 31 9.00 -7.47 4.98
C ASN A 31 9.33 -6.82 6.34
N VAL A 32 8.86 -5.60 6.58
CA VAL A 32 8.99 -4.91 7.86
C VAL A 32 7.71 -4.13 8.18
N GLU A 33 7.30 -4.19 9.44
CA GLU A 33 6.23 -3.36 9.99
C GLU A 33 6.77 -2.47 11.12
N LEU A 34 6.42 -1.19 11.09
CA LEU A 34 6.62 -0.31 12.24
C LEU A 34 5.26 0.08 12.80
N GLN A 35 5.12 -0.06 14.11
CA GLN A 35 3.85 0.18 14.80
C GLN A 35 3.97 1.35 15.78
N GLY A 36 3.12 2.36 15.59
CA GLY A 36 2.88 3.42 16.57
C GLY A 36 2.08 2.91 17.76
N ASN A 37 2.58 3.11 18.98
CA ASN A 37 1.96 2.75 20.26
C ASN A 37 2.22 3.83 21.33
N ALA A 38 1.83 3.58 22.58
CA ALA A 38 2.02 4.51 23.69
C ALA A 38 3.50 4.92 23.94
N GLU A 39 4.45 4.06 23.56
CA GLU A 39 5.91 4.26 23.74
C GLU A 39 6.56 4.95 22.53
N GLY A 40 5.82 5.21 21.45
CA GLY A 40 6.33 5.80 20.21
C GLY A 40 6.17 4.84 19.03
N ILE A 41 7.24 4.64 18.27
CA ILE A 41 7.25 3.69 17.13
C ILE A 41 8.09 2.46 17.49
N VAL A 42 7.51 1.28 17.29
CA VAL A 42 8.15 -0.01 17.59
C VAL A 42 8.36 -0.78 16.30
N TYR A 43 9.55 -1.35 16.14
CA TYR A 43 9.86 -2.28 15.07
C TYR A 43 9.20 -3.63 15.35
N ILE A 44 8.30 -4.05 14.47
CA ILE A 44 7.73 -5.39 14.48
C ILE A 44 8.56 -6.22 13.49
N PRO A 45 9.31 -7.21 13.96
CA PRO A 45 10.17 -8.01 13.10
C PRO A 45 9.34 -8.75 12.06
N GLY A 46 9.63 -8.50 10.78
CA GLY A 46 9.34 -9.46 9.71
C GLY A 46 10.52 -10.41 9.50
N ASP A 47 10.50 -11.15 8.40
CA ASP A 47 11.53 -12.16 8.11
C ASP A 47 12.91 -11.55 7.82
N GLU A 48 12.96 -10.30 7.33
CA GLU A 48 14.20 -9.61 6.95
C GLU A 48 14.12 -8.09 7.23
N PRO A 49 15.25 -7.41 7.47
CA PRO A 49 15.29 -5.94 7.58
C PRO A 49 14.76 -5.23 6.34
N PHE A 50 14.50 -3.92 6.46
CA PHE A 50 13.82 -3.17 5.39
C PHE A 50 14.59 -3.23 4.06
N LEU A 51 15.90 -2.98 4.09
CA LEU A 51 16.81 -3.02 2.94
C LEU A 51 18.10 -3.76 3.30
N GLU A 52 18.01 -5.09 3.38
CA GLU A 52 19.18 -5.98 3.47
C GLU A 52 19.27 -6.81 2.19
N PHE A 53 20.44 -6.80 1.57
CA PHE A 53 20.70 -7.53 0.32
C PHE A 53 22.01 -8.29 0.44
N LYS A 54 22.01 -9.57 0.05
CA LYS A 54 23.19 -10.44 0.12
C LYS A 54 23.39 -11.13 -1.23
N GLY A 55 24.64 -11.24 -1.66
CA GLY A 55 25.00 -11.99 -2.87
C GLY A 55 24.43 -11.43 -4.17
N ILE A 56 24.16 -10.12 -4.22
CA ILE A 56 23.66 -9.46 -5.42
C ILE A 56 24.68 -9.48 -6.55
N VAL A 57 24.22 -9.65 -7.78
CA VAL A 57 25.03 -9.63 -9.00
C VAL A 57 24.62 -8.49 -9.93
N PRO A 58 25.50 -8.03 -10.84
CA PRO A 58 25.19 -6.92 -11.73
C PRO A 58 23.90 -7.17 -12.53
N GLY A 59 22.97 -6.21 -12.49
CA GLY A 59 21.64 -6.28 -13.11
C GLY A 59 20.52 -6.78 -12.20
N ASP A 60 20.83 -7.24 -10.98
CA ASP A 60 19.80 -7.64 -10.01
C ASP A 60 18.93 -6.45 -9.60
N LYS A 61 17.63 -6.73 -9.42
CA LYS A 61 16.63 -5.78 -8.94
C LYS A 61 15.90 -6.36 -7.75
N ILE A 62 15.83 -5.60 -6.67
CA ILE A 62 15.20 -6.01 -5.42
C ILE A 62 14.16 -4.97 -5.03
N LYS A 63 12.97 -5.44 -4.64
CA LYS A 63 11.86 -4.61 -4.21
C LYS A 63 11.43 -4.98 -2.81
N ARG A 64 11.34 -3.98 -1.92
CA ARG A 64 10.99 -4.14 -0.51
C ARG A 64 9.83 -3.22 -0.12
N ARG A 65 9.08 -3.63 0.92
CA ARG A 65 7.87 -2.96 1.38
C ARG A 65 7.88 -2.85 2.89
N LEU A 66 7.83 -1.61 3.38
CA LEU A 66 7.63 -1.29 4.79
C LEU A 66 6.23 -0.74 5.00
N VAL A 67 5.56 -1.19 6.06
CA VAL A 67 4.26 -0.65 6.48
C VAL A 67 4.43 0.06 7.82
N LEU A 68 3.99 1.31 7.85
CA LEU A 68 3.88 2.13 9.05
C LEU A 68 2.43 2.11 9.49
N SER A 69 2.12 1.62 10.68
CA SER A 69 0.75 1.54 11.19
C SER A 69 0.63 2.23 12.54
N ASN A 70 -0.35 3.12 12.67
CA ASN A 70 -0.65 3.72 13.97
C ASN A 70 -1.75 2.93 14.67
N LYS A 71 -1.40 2.20 15.73
CA LYS A 71 -2.35 1.44 16.56
C LYS A 71 -2.69 2.16 17.87
N PHE A 72 -2.27 3.40 18.01
CA PHE A 72 -2.53 4.22 19.17
C PHE A 72 -3.62 5.26 18.92
N THR A 73 -4.00 6.01 19.97
CA THR A 73 -5.06 7.03 19.93
C THR A 73 -4.56 8.40 19.50
N ASP A 74 -3.26 8.65 19.54
CA ASP A 74 -2.66 9.91 19.13
C ASP A 74 -2.13 9.81 17.70
N SER A 75 -2.00 10.95 17.04
CA SER A 75 -1.37 11.00 15.72
C SER A 75 0.14 11.06 15.82
N TYR A 76 0.84 10.65 14.78
CA TYR A 76 2.30 10.84 14.67
C TYR A 76 2.66 11.52 13.36
N GLU A 77 3.59 12.46 13.41
CA GLU A 77 4.35 12.87 12.22
C GLU A 77 5.58 11.96 12.12
N ILE A 78 5.78 11.32 10.97
CA ILE A 78 6.86 10.36 10.78
C ILE A 78 7.94 10.97 9.89
N PHE A 79 9.19 10.80 10.29
CA PHE A 79 10.35 11.17 9.49
C PHE A 79 11.23 9.95 9.22
N ILE A 80 11.91 9.98 8.09
CA ILE A 80 12.96 9.03 7.73
C ILE A 80 14.24 9.79 7.38
N ARG A 81 15.37 9.23 7.77
CA ARG A 81 16.69 9.59 7.22
C ARG A 81 17.57 8.36 7.10
N ALA A 82 18.60 8.49 6.29
CA ALA A 82 19.64 7.50 6.09
C ALA A 82 20.98 8.06 6.61
N GLU A 83 21.74 7.20 7.27
CA GLU A 83 23.09 7.51 7.73
C GLU A 83 24.05 6.44 7.22
N ARG A 84 25.02 6.83 6.39
CA ARG A 84 26.08 5.93 5.98
C ARG A 84 26.90 5.49 7.20
N ILE A 85 27.13 4.19 7.36
CA ILE A 85 27.92 3.61 8.46
C ILE A 85 29.22 3.00 7.96
N SER A 86 29.21 2.38 6.78
CA SER A 86 30.44 1.87 6.17
C SER A 86 31.33 3.00 5.64
N GLU A 87 32.65 2.85 5.75
CA GLU A 87 33.59 3.79 5.12
C GLU A 87 33.39 3.86 3.60
N LYS A 88 33.78 4.99 3.01
CA LYS A 88 33.77 5.14 1.54
C LYS A 88 35.02 4.47 0.97
N GLU A 89 34.82 3.53 0.07
CA GLU A 89 35.91 2.84 -0.64
C GLU A 89 36.12 3.43 -2.04
N GLU A 90 37.26 3.12 -2.67
CA GLU A 90 37.52 3.47 -4.08
C GLU A 90 36.48 2.85 -5.02
N TYR A 91 36.12 1.59 -4.77
CA TYR A 91 35.06 0.86 -5.47
C TYR A 91 33.86 0.67 -4.54
N ASP A 92 33.15 1.77 -4.29
CA ASP A 92 32.02 1.80 -3.37
C ASP A 92 30.76 1.19 -3.99
N LEU A 93 30.31 0.06 -3.45
CA LEU A 93 29.11 -0.63 -3.93
C LEU A 93 27.85 0.24 -3.80
N LEU A 94 27.77 1.10 -2.78
CA LEU A 94 26.57 1.92 -2.55
C LEU A 94 26.33 2.92 -3.68
N GLU A 95 27.39 3.42 -4.33
CA GLU A 95 27.31 4.31 -5.49
C GLU A 95 26.82 3.59 -6.76
N LYS A 96 26.88 2.25 -6.80
CA LYS A 96 26.40 1.43 -7.92
C LYS A 96 24.98 0.91 -7.75
N LEU A 97 24.42 1.09 -6.56
CA LEU A 97 23.04 0.71 -6.25
C LEU A 97 22.12 1.87 -6.54
N MET A 98 21.42 1.81 -7.65
CA MET A 98 20.35 2.77 -7.97
C MET A 98 19.13 2.44 -7.12
N MET A 99 18.76 3.36 -6.25
CA MET A 99 17.67 3.22 -5.30
C MET A 99 16.56 4.22 -5.59
N LYS A 100 15.33 3.73 -5.57
CA LYS A 100 14.12 4.54 -5.61
C LYS A 100 13.26 4.20 -4.40
N ILE A 101 12.90 5.21 -3.61
CA ILE A 101 11.98 5.06 -2.48
C ILE A 101 10.72 5.86 -2.79
N GLU A 102 9.60 5.18 -2.80
CA GLU A 102 8.27 5.75 -3.02
C GLU A 102 7.43 5.62 -1.75
N HIS A 103 6.65 6.65 -1.47
CA HIS A 103 5.54 6.60 -0.53
C HIS A 103 4.27 7.01 -1.28
N ASN A 104 3.09 6.84 -0.65
CA ASN A 104 1.79 7.03 -1.29
C ASN A 104 1.64 8.35 -2.06
N ASP A 105 2.36 9.41 -1.65
CA ASP A 105 2.22 10.77 -2.16
C ASP A 105 3.34 11.18 -3.15
N GLY A 106 4.30 10.28 -3.43
CA GLY A 106 5.33 10.52 -4.45
C GLY A 106 6.67 9.82 -4.20
N THR A 107 7.67 10.19 -5.02
CA THR A 107 9.06 9.74 -4.88
C THR A 107 9.70 10.49 -3.73
N LEU A 108 10.14 9.76 -2.70
CA LEU A 108 10.92 10.27 -1.57
C LEU A 108 12.39 10.45 -1.95
N HIS A 109 12.93 9.46 -2.67
CA HIS A 109 14.34 9.41 -3.07
C HIS A 109 14.47 8.70 -4.40
N GLU A 110 15.37 9.20 -5.25
CA GLU A 110 15.81 8.57 -6.48
C GLU A 110 17.27 8.95 -6.69
N GLY A 111 18.17 7.97 -6.60
CA GLY A 111 19.60 8.22 -6.56
C GLY A 111 20.37 6.95 -6.20
N ASP A 112 21.63 7.10 -5.76
CA ASP A 112 22.41 5.99 -5.24
C ASP A 112 21.99 5.57 -3.82
N ALA A 113 22.44 4.42 -3.36
CA ALA A 113 22.11 3.89 -2.04
C ALA A 113 23.06 4.36 -0.94
N THR A 114 23.82 5.45 -1.12
CA THR A 114 24.80 5.92 -0.13
C THR A 114 24.16 6.45 1.15
N GLY A 115 22.88 6.81 1.10
CA GLY A 115 22.21 7.51 2.20
C GLY A 115 22.54 9.00 2.27
N GLU A 116 23.20 9.54 1.24
CA GLU A 116 23.52 10.96 1.16
C GLU A 116 22.43 11.76 0.44
N TYR A 117 22.65 13.08 0.31
CA TYR A 117 21.78 14.01 -0.41
C TYR A 117 20.33 14.07 0.12
N SER A 118 19.34 13.63 -0.66
CA SER A 118 17.91 13.88 -0.42
C SER A 118 17.35 13.16 0.80
N ILE A 119 18.07 12.19 1.35
CA ILE A 119 17.66 11.40 2.52
C ILE A 119 18.65 11.50 3.69
N LYS A 120 19.65 12.40 3.61
CA LYS A 120 20.64 12.62 4.68
C LYS A 120 20.02 13.26 5.92
N GLU A 121 19.13 14.22 5.70
CA GLU A 121 18.37 14.90 6.76
C GLU A 121 17.00 14.25 6.94
N ASN A 122 16.31 14.61 8.02
CA ASN A 122 14.95 14.12 8.27
C ASN A 122 13.98 14.55 7.16
N VAL A 123 13.46 13.59 6.42
CA VAL A 123 12.40 13.80 5.43
C VAL A 123 11.07 13.32 6.00
N SER A 124 10.05 14.19 5.94
CA SER A 124 8.70 13.84 6.39
C SER A 124 8.08 12.80 5.46
N LEU A 125 7.49 11.77 6.06
CA LEU A 125 6.60 10.80 5.43
C LEU A 125 5.12 11.16 5.65
N GLY A 126 4.88 12.33 6.25
CA GLY A 126 3.59 12.88 6.62
C GLY A 126 3.00 12.27 7.89
N LYS A 127 1.93 12.93 8.34
CA LYS A 127 1.11 12.52 9.48
C LYS A 127 0.41 11.18 9.25
N ILE A 128 0.36 10.34 10.29
CA ILE A 128 -0.42 9.10 10.37
C ILE A 128 -1.41 9.19 11.53
N ASN A 129 -2.71 9.24 11.22
CA ASN A 129 -3.77 9.36 12.22
C ASN A 129 -4.06 8.01 12.91
N PRO A 130 -4.79 8.00 14.03
CA PRO A 130 -5.19 6.76 14.71
C PRO A 130 -5.85 5.76 13.75
N GLY A 131 -5.35 4.52 13.73
CA GLY A 131 -5.82 3.45 12.86
C GLY A 131 -5.36 3.53 11.40
N GLU A 132 -4.68 4.61 11.00
CA GLU A 132 -4.17 4.76 9.63
C GLU A 132 -2.92 3.90 9.41
N SER A 133 -2.61 3.61 8.14
CA SER A 133 -1.36 2.97 7.74
C SER A 133 -0.80 3.59 6.47
N LYS A 134 0.52 3.80 6.44
CA LYS A 134 1.27 4.25 5.28
C LYS A 134 2.19 3.14 4.79
N LYS A 135 2.49 3.17 3.50
CA LYS A 135 3.33 2.18 2.84
C LYS A 135 4.50 2.87 2.18
N LEU A 136 5.68 2.33 2.42
CA LEU A 136 6.90 2.69 1.72
C LEU A 136 7.31 1.51 0.83
N VAL A 137 7.70 1.82 -0.39
CA VAL A 137 8.20 0.85 -1.36
C VAL A 137 9.58 1.31 -1.78
N ALA A 138 10.56 0.44 -1.63
CA ALA A 138 11.92 0.71 -2.06
C ALA A 138 12.30 -0.29 -3.14
N GLU A 139 12.83 0.21 -4.24
CA GLU A 139 13.40 -0.57 -5.33
C GLU A 139 14.88 -0.26 -5.42
N VAL A 140 15.71 -1.29 -5.48
CA VAL A 140 17.17 -1.17 -5.59
C VAL A 140 17.63 -2.02 -6.78
N GLU A 141 18.44 -1.44 -7.64
CA GLU A 141 19.05 -2.10 -8.79
C GLU A 141 20.57 -1.93 -8.73
N LEU A 142 21.31 -3.04 -8.87
CA LEU A 142 22.76 -2.97 -9.08
C LEU A 142 23.04 -2.73 -10.56
N ASP A 143 23.66 -1.60 -10.91
CA ASP A 143 23.91 -1.25 -12.31
C ASP A 143 24.78 -2.30 -13.02
N GLY A 144 24.15 -3.05 -13.94
CA GLY A 144 24.81 -4.09 -14.71
C GLY A 144 25.92 -3.58 -15.66
N LYS A 145 25.82 -2.33 -16.14
CA LYS A 145 26.71 -1.82 -17.20
C LYS A 145 28.02 -1.29 -16.67
N SER A 146 28.01 -0.70 -15.46
CA SER A 146 29.19 -0.05 -14.87
C SER A 146 29.74 -0.75 -13.63
N THR A 147 29.26 -1.95 -13.31
CA THR A 147 29.74 -2.76 -12.19
C THR A 147 30.60 -3.91 -12.70
N GLY A 148 31.93 -3.75 -12.62
CA GLY A 148 32.91 -4.78 -12.96
C GLY A 148 33.31 -5.69 -11.80
N ASN A 149 34.35 -6.51 -12.03
CA ASN A 149 34.87 -7.45 -11.04
C ASN A 149 35.51 -6.78 -9.82
N GLU A 150 35.89 -5.51 -9.92
CA GLU A 150 36.40 -4.68 -8.82
C GLU A 150 35.40 -4.50 -7.67
N TYR A 151 34.10 -4.68 -7.94
CA TYR A 151 33.02 -4.67 -6.94
C TYR A 151 32.76 -6.05 -6.30
N LYS A 152 33.49 -7.11 -6.71
CA LYS A 152 33.30 -8.45 -6.16
C LYS A 152 33.66 -8.47 -4.68
N ASN A 153 32.78 -9.07 -3.87
CA ASN A 153 32.90 -9.16 -2.40
C ASN A 153 32.93 -7.78 -1.70
N LYS A 154 32.55 -6.70 -2.39
CA LYS A 154 32.32 -5.40 -1.76
C LYS A 154 30.99 -5.39 -1.02
N SER A 155 30.91 -4.55 -0.01
CA SER A 155 29.71 -4.33 0.80
C SER A 155 29.65 -2.88 1.21
N GLY A 156 28.45 -2.38 1.45
CA GLY A 156 28.24 -1.09 2.10
C GLY A 156 27.06 -1.17 3.05
N GLU A 157 27.06 -0.29 4.04
CA GLU A 157 26.08 -0.29 5.11
C GLU A 157 25.54 1.12 5.32
N VAL A 158 24.21 1.20 5.35
CA VAL A 158 23.44 2.41 5.65
C VAL A 158 22.45 2.08 6.75
N LYS A 159 22.43 2.92 7.78
CA LYS A 159 21.47 2.87 8.87
C LYS A 159 20.25 3.70 8.49
N TRP A 160 19.10 3.04 8.47
CA TRP A 160 17.80 3.67 8.25
C TRP A 160 17.16 4.03 9.59
N ILE A 161 16.86 5.31 9.77
CA ILE A 161 16.33 5.85 11.03
C ILE A 161 14.91 6.36 10.77
N PHE A 162 13.96 5.81 11.52
CA PHE A 162 12.58 6.25 11.53
C PHE A 162 12.28 6.97 12.85
N THR A 163 11.80 8.20 12.76
CA THR A 163 11.46 9.01 13.93
C THR A 163 9.96 9.29 13.92
N ALA A 164 9.28 9.07 15.05
CA ALA A 164 7.87 9.39 15.22
C ALA A 164 7.71 10.51 16.24
N VAL A 165 7.14 11.62 15.82
CA VAL A 165 6.81 12.75 16.70
C VAL A 165 5.32 12.70 17.02
N ARG A 166 5.01 12.42 18.28
CA ARG A 166 3.63 12.31 18.77
C ARG A 166 2.96 13.67 18.75
N THR A 167 1.78 13.74 18.15
CA THR A 167 0.85 14.86 18.25
C THR A 167 -0.36 14.38 19.03
N PRO A 168 -0.52 14.80 20.31
CA PRO A 168 -1.64 14.41 21.13
C PRO A 168 -2.95 14.73 20.44
N SER A 169 -3.92 13.83 20.53
CA SER A 169 -5.29 14.15 20.16
C SER A 169 -5.77 15.29 21.05
N GLU A 170 -6.43 16.29 20.47
CA GLU A 170 -7.15 17.31 21.25
C GLU A 170 -8.36 16.65 21.91
N ASP A 171 -8.13 15.81 22.91
CA ASP A 171 -9.15 15.51 23.89
C ASP A 171 -9.33 16.79 24.68
N LYS A 172 -10.52 17.40 24.52
CA LYS A 172 -10.95 18.61 25.23
C LYS A 172 -10.38 18.58 26.63
N ALA A 173 -9.46 19.51 26.90
CA ALA A 173 -9.04 19.80 28.25
C ALA A 173 -10.31 19.97 29.08
N THR A 174 -10.59 18.98 29.91
CA THR A 174 -11.50 19.06 31.04
C THR A 174 -11.03 20.28 31.81
N GLY A 175 -11.74 21.39 31.64
CA GLY A 175 -11.58 22.59 32.42
C GLY A 175 -11.83 22.22 33.87
N GLY A 176 -10.75 21.93 34.60
CA GLY A 176 -10.75 21.92 36.04
C GLY A 176 -10.83 23.37 36.50
N ASP A 177 -12.04 23.89 36.62
CA ASP A 177 -12.32 24.84 37.68
C ASP A 177 -13.62 24.48 38.36
N THR A 178 -13.47 24.21 39.65
CA THR A 178 -14.55 23.83 40.56
C THR A 178 -15.36 25.08 40.86
N SER A 179 -16.65 25.08 40.52
CA SER A 179 -17.64 25.81 41.31
C SER A 179 -19.02 25.19 41.16
N ASN A 180 -19.51 24.74 42.32
CA ASN A 180 -20.85 24.27 42.59
C ASN A 180 -21.90 25.26 42.09
N ASN A 181 -22.96 24.74 41.46
CA ASN A 181 -24.31 24.94 41.98
C ASN A 181 -25.32 23.99 41.34
N ASN A 182 -26.12 23.39 42.23
CA ASN A 182 -27.29 22.58 41.94
C ASN A 182 -28.26 23.29 41.00
N GLN A 183 -28.77 22.59 39.97
CA GLN A 183 -30.21 22.49 39.73
C GLN A 183 -30.55 21.43 38.67
N SER A 184 -31.33 20.44 39.10
CA SER A 184 -32.46 19.79 38.41
C SER A 184 -32.47 19.75 36.87
N ASN A 185 -32.48 18.53 36.29
CA ASN A 185 -33.67 17.97 35.64
C ASN A 185 -33.36 16.63 34.95
N ASN A 186 -34.08 15.60 35.36
CA ASN A 186 -34.21 14.34 34.62
C ASN A 186 -35.11 14.56 33.40
N ASN A 187 -34.60 14.31 32.19
CA ASN A 187 -35.13 13.29 31.27
C ASN A 187 -34.66 13.47 29.82
N SER A 188 -34.51 12.31 29.17
CA SER A 188 -34.61 12.06 27.74
C SER A 188 -33.36 12.27 26.89
N SER A 189 -32.79 11.14 26.42
CA SER A 189 -32.96 10.70 25.03
C SER A 189 -31.78 9.78 24.66
N GLY A 190 -32.05 8.48 24.58
CA GLY A 190 -31.08 7.49 24.13
C GLY A 190 -30.58 7.79 22.72
N ILE A 191 -29.25 7.84 22.56
CA ILE A 191 -28.61 7.84 21.24
C ILE A 191 -28.34 6.39 20.88
N ASN A 192 -29.16 5.89 19.95
CA ASN A 192 -29.03 4.58 19.33
C ASN A 192 -27.65 4.44 18.66
N SER A 193 -26.87 3.46 19.11
CA SER A 193 -25.65 2.99 18.46
C SER A 193 -26.01 2.27 17.15
N SER A 194 -26.05 3.00 16.04
CA SER A 194 -26.12 2.40 14.70
C SER A 194 -24.71 2.26 14.12
N SER A 195 -23.94 1.27 14.59
CA SER A 195 -22.78 0.77 13.85
C SER A 195 -23.29 -0.06 12.66
N LYS A 196 -23.37 0.54 11.48
CA LYS A 196 -23.53 -0.24 10.26
C LYS A 196 -22.17 -0.84 9.90
N PRO A 197 -22.03 -2.17 9.77
CA PRO A 197 -20.78 -2.78 9.32
C PRO A 197 -20.46 -2.34 7.89
N PRO A 198 -19.17 -2.36 7.47
CA PRO A 198 -18.77 -1.98 6.13
C PRO A 198 -19.44 -2.90 5.11
N LYS A 199 -20.03 -2.27 4.09
CA LYS A 199 -20.68 -2.95 2.97
C LYS A 199 -19.57 -3.49 2.05
N THR A 200 -19.25 -4.78 2.18
CA THR A 200 -18.38 -5.50 1.24
C THR A 200 -19.24 -6.48 0.45
N GLY A 201 -19.17 -6.40 -0.89
CA GLY A 201 -19.92 -7.26 -1.79
C GLY A 201 -20.49 -6.53 -3.02
N ASP A 202 -19.76 -6.65 -4.13
CA ASP A 202 -20.19 -6.61 -5.53
C ASP A 202 -21.39 -5.73 -5.94
N ASN A 203 -21.08 -4.57 -6.51
CA ASN A 203 -22.01 -3.85 -7.39
C ASN A 203 -22.08 -4.45 -8.82
N GLY A 204 -21.36 -5.55 -9.09
CA GLY A 204 -21.31 -6.19 -10.41
C GLY A 204 -22.42 -7.23 -10.66
N ILE A 205 -22.93 -7.88 -9.61
CA ILE A 205 -23.91 -8.99 -9.72
C ILE A 205 -25.23 -8.55 -10.38
N LEU A 206 -25.70 -7.32 -10.13
CA LEU A 206 -26.92 -6.81 -10.73
C LEU A 206 -26.76 -6.60 -12.24
N GLY A 207 -25.58 -6.17 -12.69
CA GLY A 207 -25.25 -6.05 -14.11
C GLY A 207 -25.30 -7.41 -14.81
N TYR A 208 -24.72 -8.45 -14.20
CA TYR A 208 -24.76 -9.80 -14.75
C TYR A 208 -26.19 -10.37 -14.81
N LEU A 209 -27.04 -10.12 -13.80
CA LEU A 209 -28.44 -10.55 -13.83
C LEU A 209 -29.23 -9.87 -14.95
N ILE A 210 -29.00 -8.58 -15.20
CA ILE A 210 -29.64 -7.85 -16.31
C ILE A 210 -29.21 -8.44 -17.67
N VAL A 211 -27.92 -8.74 -17.84
CA VAL A 211 -27.41 -9.39 -19.06
C VAL A 211 -28.02 -10.77 -19.25
N ILE A 212 -28.08 -11.61 -18.20
CA ILE A 212 -28.68 -12.95 -18.27
C ILE A 212 -30.16 -12.87 -18.65
N VAL A 213 -30.94 -11.98 -18.03
CA VAL A 213 -32.37 -11.80 -18.35
C VAL A 213 -32.55 -11.34 -19.79
N SER A 214 -31.73 -10.39 -20.27
CA SER A 214 -31.78 -9.92 -21.66
C SER A 214 -31.48 -11.04 -22.66
N CYS A 215 -30.50 -11.92 -22.37
CA CYS A 215 -30.21 -13.09 -23.20
C CYS A 215 -31.38 -14.08 -23.26
N PHE A 216 -32.07 -14.34 -22.14
CA PHE A 216 -33.25 -15.20 -22.13
C PHE A 216 -34.42 -14.62 -22.95
N ILE A 217 -34.63 -13.30 -22.89
CA ILE A 217 -35.67 -12.63 -23.69
C ILE A 217 -35.35 -12.76 -25.18
N VAL A 218 -34.11 -12.48 -25.60
CA VAL A 218 -33.67 -12.61 -26.99
C VAL A 218 -33.82 -14.06 -27.47
N PHE A 219 -33.44 -15.05 -26.65
CA PHE A 219 -33.59 -16.46 -26.98
C PHE A 219 -35.07 -16.85 -27.18
N LYS A 220 -35.97 -16.34 -26.33
CA LYS A 220 -37.41 -16.60 -26.45
C LYS A 220 -38.04 -15.92 -27.68
N VAL A 221 -37.57 -14.72 -28.05
CA VAL A 221 -38.01 -14.00 -29.25
C VAL A 221 -37.55 -14.72 -30.53
N ILE A 222 -36.31 -15.21 -30.56
CA ILE A 222 -35.77 -16.00 -31.68
C ILE A 222 -36.55 -17.31 -31.85
N ASN A 223 -36.86 -18.02 -30.75
CA ASN A 223 -37.66 -19.25 -30.80
C ASN A 223 -39.13 -19.02 -31.17
N ARG A 224 -39.73 -17.86 -30.83
CA ARG A 224 -41.08 -17.50 -31.30
C ARG A 224 -41.11 -17.18 -32.79
N LYS A 225 -40.07 -16.54 -33.34
CA LYS A 225 -40.01 -16.16 -34.76
C LYS A 225 -39.76 -17.35 -35.69
N GLY A 226 -39.26 -18.48 -35.16
CA GLY A 226 -39.15 -19.76 -35.88
C GLY A 226 -40.42 -20.62 -35.88
N ARG A 227 -41.50 -20.17 -35.22
CA ARG A 227 -42.77 -20.90 -35.08
C ARG A 227 -43.94 -20.29 -35.86
N LYS A 228 -43.70 -19.26 -36.67
CA LYS A 228 -44.66 -18.82 -37.69
C LYS A 228 -44.20 -19.39 -39.03
N ALA A 229 -44.90 -20.44 -39.44
CA ALA A 229 -45.06 -20.81 -40.84
C ALA A 229 -45.64 -19.62 -41.62
#